data_AF-A0ABD2I7H8-F1
#
_entry.id   AF-A0ABD2I7H8-F1
#
_cell.length_a   1.000
_cell.length_b   1.000
_cell.length_c   1.000
_cell.angle_alpha   90.00
_cell.angle_beta   90.00
_cell.angle_gamma   90.00
#
_symmetry.space_group_name_H-M   'P 1'
#
loop_
_entity.id
_entity.type
_entity.pdbx_description
1 polymer ?
#
loop_
_entity_poly.entity_id
_entity_poly.type
_entity_poly.pdbx_seq_one_letter_code
_entity_poly.pdbx_strand_id
1 'polypeptide(L)'
;MIRMTDVNNDTFYLAFKDANPSWSLIGCASIFGLIALLGIIFNSSVIYVTIRTKSLRGTVNYLLALCSIFELIHQPGNFLFVYTAFSGQNFIEYRLAVKITFICWFGIAGVFPMMFFTGIDRLIGIAFDEMHNKCKIRLYLSTVTVICIATDYRKAFQKQFPFVFKQIPNQNQVVPLQQNGHPCN
;
A
#
# COMPACT_ATOMS: atom_id res chain seq x y z
N MET A 1 37.56 0.83 8.57
CA MET A 1 37.22 -0.35 9.39
C MET A 1 36.35 0.13 10.55
N ILE A 2 35.02 0.11 10.37
CA ILE A 2 34.07 0.57 11.39
C ILE A 2 33.73 -0.64 12.26
N ARG A 3 34.09 -0.59 13.55
CA ARG A 3 33.70 -1.61 14.54
C ARG A 3 32.19 -1.52 14.76
N MET A 4 31.47 -2.56 14.35
CA MET A 4 30.13 -2.86 14.81
C MET A 4 30.18 -3.19 16.30
N THR A 5 29.60 -2.32 17.11
CA THR A 5 29.17 -2.63 18.47
C THR A 5 27.90 -3.47 18.40
N ASP A 6 28.02 -4.74 18.01
CA ASP A 6 26.94 -5.74 17.95
C ASP A 6 27.13 -6.78 19.04
N VAL A 7 26.62 -6.49 20.24
CA VAL A 7 26.46 -7.53 21.30
C VAL A 7 25.02 -7.57 21.81
N ASN A 8 24.27 -6.47 21.69
CA ASN A 8 22.86 -6.39 22.10
C ASN A 8 21.84 -6.58 20.96
N ASN A 9 22.26 -6.47 19.68
CA ASN A 9 21.36 -6.68 18.55
C ASN A 9 21.17 -8.17 18.22
N ASP A 10 22.16 -9.00 18.55
CA ASP A 10 22.12 -10.43 18.24
C ASP A 10 21.19 -11.20 19.18
N THR A 11 21.01 -10.78 20.43
CA THR A 11 20.16 -11.49 21.40
C THR A 11 18.70 -11.52 20.99
N PHE A 12 18.17 -10.42 20.43
CA PHE A 12 16.80 -10.39 19.91
C PHE A 12 16.69 -11.24 18.64
N TYR A 13 17.61 -11.08 17.69
CA TYR A 13 17.61 -11.87 16.46
C TYR A 13 17.71 -13.37 16.73
N LEU A 14 18.61 -13.79 17.62
CA LEU A 14 18.80 -15.18 18.02
C LEU A 14 17.58 -15.74 18.79
N ALA A 15 16.90 -14.93 19.61
CA ALA A 15 15.69 -15.36 20.31
C ALA A 15 14.50 -15.65 19.38
N PHE A 16 14.41 -14.95 18.25
CA PHE A 16 13.30 -15.09 17.29
C PHE A 16 13.66 -15.91 16.04
N LYS A 17 14.93 -16.21 15.80
CA LYS A 17 15.38 -16.98 14.63
C LYS A 17 14.85 -18.41 14.62
N ASP A 18 14.77 -19.05 15.80
CA ASP A 18 14.35 -20.45 15.96
C ASP A 18 12.97 -20.60 16.61
N ALA A 19 12.23 -19.50 16.76
CA ALA A 19 10.86 -19.52 17.25
C ALA A 19 9.96 -20.15 16.17
N ASN A 20 9.54 -21.39 16.40
CA ASN A 20 8.56 -22.07 15.55
C ASN A 20 7.26 -21.24 15.45
N PRO A 21 6.59 -21.23 14.28
CA PRO A 21 5.35 -20.50 14.11
C PRO A 21 4.30 -21.00 15.10
N SER A 22 3.62 -20.09 15.80
CA SER A 22 2.54 -20.45 16.70
C SER A 22 1.34 -20.97 15.88
N TRP A 23 0.67 -22.00 16.38
CA TRP A 23 -0.52 -22.56 15.74
C TRP A 23 -1.62 -21.50 15.51
N SER A 24 -1.71 -20.52 16.39
CA SER A 24 -2.62 -19.37 16.24
C SER A 24 -2.27 -18.50 15.02
N LEU A 25 -0.97 -18.25 14.77
CA LEU A 25 -0.53 -17.47 13.62
C LEU A 25 -0.87 -18.17 12.30
N ILE A 26 -0.63 -19.47 12.22
CA ILE A 26 -0.96 -20.29 11.04
C ILE A 26 -2.48 -20.30 10.81
N GLY A 27 -3.27 -20.45 11.87
CA GLY A 27 -4.74 -20.40 11.79
C GLY A 27 -5.25 -19.06 11.26
N CYS A 28 -4.78 -17.94 11.81
CA CYS A 28 -5.15 -16.60 11.35
C CYS A 28 -4.72 -16.37 9.89
N ALA A 29 -3.48 -16.73 9.54
CA ALA A 29 -2.97 -16.60 8.19
C ALA A 29 -3.82 -17.38 7.19
N SER A 30 -4.20 -18.61 7.52
CA SER A 30 -5.06 -19.44 6.66
C SER A 30 -6.42 -18.78 6.39
N ILE A 31 -7.05 -18.23 7.42
CA ILE A 31 -8.33 -17.51 7.28
C ILE A 31 -8.18 -16.28 6.39
N PHE A 32 -7.15 -15.45 6.61
CA PHE A 32 -6.88 -14.29 5.77
C PHE A 32 -6.58 -14.68 4.31
N GLY A 33 -5.85 -15.77 4.09
CA GLY A 33 -5.60 -16.31 2.76
C GLY A 33 -6.87 -16.73 2.03
N LEU A 34 -7.80 -17.40 2.72
CA LEU A 34 -9.09 -17.79 2.15
C LEU A 34 -9.95 -16.57 1.81
N ILE A 35 -10.02 -15.59 2.71
CA ILE A 35 -10.74 -14.33 2.48
C ILE A 35 -10.13 -13.58 1.29
N ALA A 36 -8.81 -13.52 1.19
CA ALA A 36 -8.12 -12.92 0.05
C ALA A 36 -8.51 -13.61 -1.26
N LEU A 37 -8.40 -14.95 -1.33
CA LEU A 37 -8.79 -15.73 -2.52
C LEU A 37 -10.23 -15.44 -2.97
N LEU A 38 -11.19 -15.47 -2.03
CA LEU A 38 -12.58 -15.11 -2.33
C LEU A 38 -12.68 -13.67 -2.83
N GLY A 39 -11.95 -12.75 -2.21
CA GLY A 39 -11.85 -11.37 -2.65
C GLY A 39 -11.33 -11.25 -4.09
N ILE A 40 -10.34 -12.04 -4.52
CA ILE A 40 -9.83 -11.99 -5.92
C ILE A 40 -10.96 -12.37 -6.86
N ILE A 41 -11.64 -13.48 -6.57
CA ILE A 41 -12.68 -14.04 -7.42
C ILE A 41 -13.84 -13.05 -7.57
N PHE A 42 -14.35 -12.51 -6.46
CA PHE A 42 -15.47 -11.59 -6.49
C PHE A 42 -15.12 -10.24 -7.13
N ASN A 43 -13.97 -9.65 -6.78
CA ASN A 43 -13.55 -8.37 -7.39
C ASN A 43 -13.23 -8.52 -8.89
N SER A 44 -12.61 -9.62 -9.30
CA SER A 44 -12.38 -9.90 -10.73
C SER A 44 -13.70 -10.10 -11.49
N SER A 45 -14.68 -10.76 -10.86
CA SER A 45 -16.02 -10.95 -11.45
C SER A 45 -16.72 -9.62 -11.68
N VAL A 46 -16.66 -8.69 -10.71
CA VAL A 46 -17.23 -7.34 -10.84
C VAL A 46 -16.60 -6.57 -12.01
N ILE A 47 -15.27 -6.61 -12.12
CA ILE A 47 -14.55 -5.97 -13.23
C ILE A 47 -14.96 -6.60 -14.56
N TYR A 48 -15.01 -7.93 -14.63
CA TYR A 48 -15.39 -8.67 -15.83
C TYR A 48 -16.81 -8.30 -16.31
N VAL A 49 -17.79 -8.31 -15.40
CA VAL A 49 -19.19 -7.95 -15.70
C VAL A 49 -19.28 -6.49 -16.17
N THR A 50 -18.53 -5.59 -15.54
CA THR A 50 -18.52 -4.16 -15.91
C THR A 50 -17.95 -3.94 -17.32
N ILE A 51 -16.92 -4.69 -17.72
CA ILE A 51 -16.33 -4.61 -19.06
C ILE A 51 -17.26 -5.22 -20.11
N ARG A 52 -17.87 -6.38 -19.82
CA ARG A 52 -18.70 -7.12 -20.77
C ARG A 52 -20.05 -6.44 -21.03
N THR A 53 -20.70 -5.92 -20.00
CA THR A 53 -22.09 -5.48 -20.12
C THR A 53 -22.18 -4.01 -20.52
N LYS A 54 -22.45 -3.76 -21.82
CA LYS A 54 -22.59 -2.40 -22.36
C LYS A 54 -23.76 -1.61 -21.75
N SER A 55 -24.83 -2.29 -21.29
CA SER A 55 -25.97 -1.61 -20.66
C SER A 55 -25.67 -1.13 -19.23
N LEU A 56 -24.56 -1.58 -18.62
CA LEU A 56 -24.12 -1.18 -17.28
C LEU A 56 -23.08 -0.05 -17.31
N ARG A 57 -22.91 0.69 -18.41
CA ARG A 57 -21.91 1.78 -18.53
C ARG A 57 -22.30 3.09 -17.81
N GLY A 58 -22.90 2.98 -16.63
CA GLY A 58 -23.13 4.10 -15.72
C GLY A 58 -21.89 4.42 -14.89
N THR A 59 -21.83 5.62 -14.29
CA THR A 59 -20.70 6.06 -13.45
C THR A 59 -20.55 5.22 -12.20
N VAL A 60 -21.66 4.90 -11.52
CA VAL A 60 -21.67 3.97 -10.38
C VAL A 60 -20.88 2.70 -10.70
N ASN A 61 -21.13 2.07 -11.85
CA ASN A 61 -20.49 0.80 -12.20
C ASN A 61 -19.00 0.96 -12.54
N TYR A 62 -18.60 2.12 -13.07
CA TYR A 62 -17.20 2.43 -13.28
C TYR A 62 -16.46 2.71 -11.96
N LEU A 63 -17.07 3.44 -11.02
CA LEU A 63 -16.50 3.62 -9.67
C LEU A 63 -16.38 2.28 -8.94
N LEU A 64 -17.39 1.41 -9.07
CA LEU A 64 -17.38 0.08 -8.49
C LEU A 64 -16.25 -0.78 -9.07
N ALA A 65 -16.05 -0.75 -10.39
CA ALA A 65 -14.95 -1.46 -11.04
C ALA A 65 -13.58 -0.92 -10.63
N LEU A 66 -13.42 0.40 -10.52
CA LEU A 66 -12.17 0.99 -10.00
C LEU A 66 -11.93 0.61 -8.53
N CYS A 67 -12.98 0.61 -7.70
CA CYS A 67 -12.89 0.14 -6.32
C CYS A 67 -12.41 -1.32 -6.27
N SER A 68 -12.96 -2.20 -7.12
CA SER A 68 -12.50 -3.59 -7.25
C SER A 68 -11.06 -3.71 -7.74
N ILE A 69 -10.57 -2.80 -8.59
CA ILE A 69 -9.14 -2.76 -8.98
C ILE A 69 -8.25 -2.42 -7.78
N PHE A 70 -8.61 -1.43 -6.97
CA PHE A 70 -7.86 -1.08 -5.76
C PHE A 70 -7.86 -2.22 -4.72
N GLU A 71 -8.98 -2.92 -4.56
CA GLU A 71 -9.06 -4.14 -3.75
C GLU A 71 -8.11 -5.23 -4.27
N LEU A 72 -8.02 -5.43 -5.59
CA LEU A 72 -7.06 -6.37 -6.18
C LEU A 72 -5.59 -5.97 -5.94
N ILE A 73 -5.28 -4.66 -5.98
CA ILE A 73 -3.94 -4.14 -5.69
C ILE A 73 -3.58 -4.33 -4.20
N HIS A 74 -4.55 -4.30 -3.30
CA HIS A 74 -4.36 -4.49 -1.86
C HIS A 74 -4.06 -5.96 -1.48
N GLN A 75 -4.58 -6.92 -2.24
CA GLN A 75 -4.52 -8.35 -1.91
C GLN A 75 -3.14 -8.99 -1.72
N PRO A 76 -2.09 -8.64 -2.50
CA PRO A 76 -0.76 -9.22 -2.36
C PRO A 76 -0.19 -9.14 -0.94
N GLY A 77 -0.61 -8.16 -0.13
CA GLY A 77 -0.17 -8.01 1.26
C GLY A 77 -0.65 -9.14 2.16
N ASN A 78 -1.85 -9.65 1.93
CA ASN A 78 -2.38 -10.81 2.65
C ASN A 78 -1.62 -12.08 2.27
N PHE A 79 -1.23 -12.23 1.00
CA PHE A 79 -0.39 -13.36 0.57
C PHE A 79 1.02 -13.31 1.15
N LEU A 80 1.59 -12.11 1.32
CA LEU A 80 2.87 -11.95 2.01
C LEU A 80 2.77 -12.44 3.46
N PHE A 81 1.71 -12.06 4.17
CA PHE A 81 1.46 -12.50 5.54
C PHE A 81 1.32 -14.03 5.64
N VAL A 82 0.54 -14.63 4.73
CA VAL A 82 0.39 -16.08 4.60
C VAL A 82 1.75 -16.75 4.38
N TYR A 83 2.53 -16.26 3.42
CA TYR A 83 3.84 -16.81 3.10
C TYR A 83 4.78 -16.80 4.32
N THR A 84 4.85 -15.69 5.06
CA THR A 84 5.63 -15.64 6.32
C THR A 84 5.17 -16.64 7.36
N ALA A 85 3.85 -16.79 7.55
CA ALA A 85 3.31 -17.70 8.55
C ALA A 85 3.59 -19.17 8.23
N PHE A 86 3.53 -19.56 6.95
CA PHE A 86 3.78 -20.94 6.51
C PHE A 86 5.26 -21.27 6.32
N SER A 87 6.08 -20.31 5.87
CA SER A 87 7.51 -20.53 5.66
C SER A 87 8.28 -20.65 6.97
N GLY A 88 7.72 -20.22 8.11
CA GLY A 88 8.41 -20.15 9.40
C GLY A 88 9.58 -19.15 9.42
N GLN A 89 9.78 -18.40 8.33
CA GLN A 89 10.81 -17.38 8.24
C GLN A 89 10.30 -16.09 8.88
N ASN A 90 10.80 -15.78 10.07
CA ASN A 90 10.41 -14.57 10.81
C ASN A 90 10.94 -13.26 10.18
N PHE A 91 11.87 -13.35 9.21
CA PHE A 91 12.52 -12.19 8.62
C PHE A 91 12.42 -12.21 7.08
N ILE A 92 11.63 -11.27 6.54
CA ILE A 92 11.66 -10.90 5.12
C ILE A 92 12.70 -9.79 4.94
N GLU A 93 13.40 -9.78 3.80
CA GLU A 93 14.27 -8.66 3.43
C GLU A 93 13.49 -7.33 3.46
N TYR A 94 13.99 -6.36 4.23
CA TYR A 94 13.32 -5.08 4.46
C TYR A 94 12.90 -4.37 3.17
N ARG A 95 13.74 -4.38 2.13
CA ARG A 95 13.45 -3.74 0.84
C ARG A 95 12.26 -4.38 0.14
N LEU A 96 12.12 -5.70 0.23
CA LEU A 96 11.04 -6.45 -0.38
C LEU A 96 9.73 -6.24 0.40
N ALA A 97 9.79 -6.33 1.72
CA ALA A 97 8.65 -6.05 2.59
C ALA A 97 8.10 -4.64 2.36
N VAL A 98 8.97 -3.62 2.35
CA VAL A 98 8.58 -2.23 2.09
C VAL A 98 7.88 -2.08 0.73
N LYS A 99 8.43 -2.66 -0.34
CA LYS A 99 7.85 -2.55 -1.68
C LYS A 99 6.45 -3.16 -1.75
N ILE A 100 6.27 -4.36 -1.21
CA ILE A 100 4.99 -5.08 -1.24
C ILE A 100 3.97 -4.39 -0.32
N THR A 101 4.37 -3.99 0.89
CA THR A 101 3.47 -3.29 1.81
C THR A 101 3.07 -1.93 1.27
N PHE A 102 3.98 -1.18 0.62
CA PHE A 102 3.66 0.11 0.02
C PHE A 102 2.57 0.03 -1.06
N ILE A 103 2.68 -0.95 -1.98
CA ILE A 103 1.65 -1.15 -3.01
C ILE A 103 0.29 -1.54 -2.38
N CYS A 104 0.29 -2.32 -1.30
CA CYS A 104 -0.94 -2.70 -0.61
C CYS A 104 -1.58 -1.51 0.11
N TRP A 105 -0.77 -0.65 0.73
CA TRP A 105 -1.22 0.60 1.32
C TRP A 105 -1.81 1.56 0.30
N PHE A 106 -1.25 1.60 -0.91
CA PHE A 106 -1.86 2.35 -2.01
C PHE A 106 -3.22 1.78 -2.41
N GLY A 107 -3.34 0.45 -2.48
CA GLY A 107 -4.62 -0.23 -2.72
C GLY A 107 -5.69 0.16 -1.69
N ILE A 108 -5.42 -0.04 -0.40
CA ILE A 108 -6.41 0.24 0.66
C ILE A 108 -6.78 1.72 0.74
N ALA A 109 -5.82 2.61 0.54
CA ALA A 109 -6.05 4.04 0.59
C ALA A 109 -6.91 4.54 -0.59
N GLY A 110 -6.81 3.88 -1.76
CA GLY A 110 -7.70 4.10 -2.88
C GLY A 110 -9.12 3.56 -2.69
N VAL A 111 -9.33 2.49 -1.91
CA VAL A 111 -10.66 1.90 -1.66
C VAL A 111 -11.58 2.87 -0.90
N PHE A 112 -11.11 3.47 0.20
CA PHE A 112 -11.92 4.35 1.04
C PHE A 112 -12.62 5.51 0.29
N PRO A 113 -11.90 6.35 -0.47
CA PRO A 113 -12.53 7.43 -1.21
C PRO A 113 -13.44 6.90 -2.32
N MET A 114 -13.08 5.82 -3.01
CA MET A 114 -13.93 5.25 -4.06
C MET A 114 -15.24 4.73 -3.50
N MET A 115 -15.22 4.08 -2.33
CA MET A 115 -16.42 3.62 -1.64
C MET A 115 -17.29 4.80 -1.20
N PHE A 116 -16.68 5.87 -0.68
CA PHE A 116 -17.38 7.11 -0.31
C PHE A 116 -18.06 7.77 -1.50
N PHE A 117 -17.35 7.96 -2.62
CA PHE A 117 -17.92 8.55 -3.83
C PHE A 117 -18.98 7.67 -4.47
N THR A 118 -18.82 6.34 -4.43
CA THR A 118 -19.86 5.40 -4.89
C THR A 118 -21.14 5.57 -4.06
N GLY A 119 -21.01 5.75 -2.74
CA GLY A 119 -22.14 6.02 -1.86
C GLY A 119 -22.86 7.33 -2.19
N ILE A 120 -22.10 8.41 -2.42
CA ILE A 120 -22.64 9.71 -2.82
C ILE A 120 -23.35 9.62 -4.18
N ASP A 121 -22.72 8.98 -5.17
CA ASP A 121 -23.29 8.85 -6.52
C ASP A 121 -24.64 8.13 -6.49
N ARG A 122 -24.76 7.07 -5.68
CA ARG A 122 -26.04 6.37 -5.44
C ARG A 122 -27.06 7.23 -4.71
N LEU A 123 -26.65 8.01 -3.72
CA LEU A 123 -27.55 8.89 -2.98
C LEU A 123 -28.09 10.02 -3.87
N ILE A 124 -27.23 10.63 -4.69
CA ILE A 124 -27.62 11.68 -5.64
C ILE A 124 -28.52 11.11 -6.73
N GLY A 125 -28.20 9.92 -7.27
CA GLY A 125 -29.04 9.24 -8.25
C GLY A 125 -30.47 8.99 -7.73
N ILE A 126 -30.63 8.63 -6.45
CA ILE A 126 -31.96 8.41 -5.86
C ILE A 126 -32.66 9.74 -5.50
N ALA A 127 -31.92 10.74 -5.01
CA ALA A 127 -32.50 11.98 -4.52
C ALA A 127 -32.83 13.00 -5.61
N PHE A 128 -32.08 13.00 -6.73
CA PHE A 128 -32.16 14.02 -7.78
C PHE A 128 -31.94 13.44 -9.18
N ASP A 129 -32.91 12.67 -9.68
CA ASP A 129 -32.88 12.05 -11.02
C ASP A 129 -32.63 13.07 -12.16
N GLU A 130 -33.22 14.27 -12.08
CA GLU A 130 -33.09 15.30 -13.13
C GLU A 130 -31.71 15.99 -13.19
N MET A 131 -31.01 16.12 -12.06
CA MET A 131 -29.66 16.71 -12.00
C MET A 131 -28.58 15.71 -12.41
N HIS A 132 -28.77 14.43 -12.07
CA HIS A 132 -27.81 13.37 -12.35
C HIS A 132 -27.55 13.23 -13.86
N ASN A 133 -28.57 13.42 -14.68
CA ASN A 133 -28.48 13.30 -16.14
C ASN A 133 -27.68 14.42 -16.83
N LYS A 134 -27.44 15.55 -16.14
CA LYS A 134 -26.70 16.72 -16.68
C LYS A 134 -25.23 16.77 -16.26
N CYS A 135 -24.82 15.98 -15.28
CA CYS A 135 -23.46 16.07 -14.73
C CYS A 135 -22.46 15.36 -15.67
N LYS A 136 -21.36 16.06 -16.04
CA LYS A 136 -20.31 15.49 -16.91
C LYS A 136 -19.44 14.51 -16.12
N ILE A 137 -19.95 13.30 -16.05
CA ILE A 137 -19.43 12.05 -15.49
C ILE A 137 -17.91 11.85 -15.56
N ARG A 138 -17.28 12.24 -16.68
CA ARG A 138 -15.84 12.06 -16.93
C ARG A 138 -14.93 13.02 -16.15
N LEU A 139 -15.41 14.25 -15.88
CA LEU A 139 -14.65 15.22 -15.11
C LEU A 139 -14.67 14.86 -13.62
N TYR A 140 -15.83 14.47 -13.08
CA TYR A 140 -15.97 14.05 -11.69
C TYR A 140 -15.08 12.86 -11.33
N LEU A 141 -15.10 11.81 -12.16
CA LEU A 141 -14.24 10.62 -12.00
C LEU A 141 -12.75 10.95 -12.07
N SER A 142 -12.35 11.86 -12.94
CA SER A 142 -10.96 12.31 -13.07
C SER A 142 -10.50 13.07 -11.82
N THR A 143 -11.30 14.03 -11.34
CA THR A 143 -10.94 14.82 -10.16
C THR A 143 -10.84 13.96 -8.91
N VAL A 144 -11.76 13.00 -8.73
CA VAL A 144 -11.72 12.04 -7.63
C VAL A 144 -10.45 11.20 -7.67
N THR A 145 -10.13 10.62 -8.83
CA THR A 145 -8.92 9.79 -8.99
C THR A 145 -7.64 10.60 -8.71
N VAL A 146 -7.58 11.84 -9.20
CA VAL A 146 -6.46 12.76 -8.98
C VAL A 146 -6.34 13.15 -7.50
N ILE A 147 -7.44 13.39 -6.80
CA ILE A 147 -7.43 13.70 -5.37
C ILE A 147 -6.92 12.52 -4.54
N CYS A 148 -7.37 11.28 -4.82
CA CYS A 148 -6.90 10.08 -4.14
C CYS A 148 -5.39 9.89 -4.32
N ILE A 149 -4.91 10.00 -5.56
CA ILE A 149 -3.48 9.95 -5.88
C ILE A 149 -2.73 11.10 -5.18
N ALA A 150 -3.26 12.31 -5.14
CA ALA A 150 -2.57 13.44 -4.51
C ALA A 150 -2.49 13.32 -2.97
N THR A 151 -3.51 12.79 -2.31
CA THR A 151 -3.54 12.67 -0.84
C THR A 151 -2.71 11.51 -0.32
N ASP A 152 -2.67 10.39 -1.04
CA ASP A 152 -1.98 9.18 -0.58
C ASP A 152 -0.46 9.27 -0.75
N TYR A 153 0.02 9.79 -1.87
CA TYR A 153 1.47 9.91 -2.11
C TYR A 153 2.12 10.86 -1.12
N ARG A 154 1.43 11.92 -0.70
CA ARG A 154 2.02 12.95 0.17
C ARG A 154 2.03 12.55 1.64
N LYS A 155 0.94 11.96 2.15
CA LYS A 155 0.82 11.62 3.59
C LYS A 155 1.38 10.24 3.93
N ALA A 156 1.20 9.23 3.07
CA ALA A 156 1.68 7.88 3.33
C ALA A 156 3.22 7.80 3.22
N PHE A 157 3.82 8.49 2.25
CA PHE A 157 5.28 8.53 2.08
C PHE A 157 5.97 9.24 3.27
N GLN A 158 5.39 10.34 3.76
CA GLN A 158 5.99 11.15 4.82
C GLN A 158 5.83 10.53 6.22
N LYS A 159 4.73 9.80 6.47
CA LYS A 159 4.46 9.15 7.77
C LYS A 159 5.12 7.78 7.91
N GLN A 160 5.25 7.02 6.81
CA GLN A 160 5.83 5.67 6.83
C GLN A 160 7.37 5.67 6.81
N PHE A 161 8.00 6.71 6.23
CA PHE A 161 9.47 6.82 6.14
C PHE A 161 10.00 8.16 6.70
N PRO A 162 9.78 8.48 7.99
CA PRO A 162 10.38 9.67 8.59
C PRO A 162 11.91 9.61 8.60
N PHE A 163 12.50 8.41 8.51
CA PHE A 163 13.94 8.16 8.56
C PHE A 163 14.66 8.41 7.21
N VAL A 164 14.00 8.13 6.08
CA VAL A 164 14.60 8.34 4.73
C VAL A 164 14.82 9.83 4.45
N PHE A 165 13.89 10.69 4.86
CA PHE A 165 14.05 12.14 4.73
C PHE A 165 15.04 12.74 5.71
N LYS A 166 15.31 12.08 6.83
CA LYS A 166 16.31 12.53 7.81
C LYS A 166 17.75 12.22 7.38
N GLN A 167 17.93 11.33 6.39
CA GLN A 167 19.21 10.97 5.79
C GLN A 167 19.46 11.59 4.41
N ILE A 168 18.85 12.74 4.08
CA ILE A 168 19.39 13.59 3.02
C ILE A 168 20.40 14.53 3.70
N PRO A 169 21.70 14.16 3.84
CA PRO A 169 22.70 15.16 4.16
C PRO A 169 22.68 16.18 3.03
N ASN A 170 22.48 17.42 3.43
CA ASN A 170 22.70 18.61 2.64
C ASN A 170 24.04 18.46 1.90
N GLN A 171 23.99 18.27 0.57
CA GLN A 171 25.18 18.10 -0.29
C GLN A 171 26.08 19.36 -0.34
N ASN A 172 25.83 20.38 0.49
CA ASN A 172 26.63 21.60 0.54
C ASN A 172 27.74 21.62 1.60
N GLN A 173 28.08 20.51 2.26
CA GLN A 173 29.31 20.45 3.04
C GLN A 173 30.47 19.92 2.20
N VAL A 174 31.01 20.82 1.37
CA VAL A 174 32.37 20.73 0.85
C VAL A 174 33.31 20.62 2.05
N VAL A 175 33.91 19.46 2.26
CA VAL A 175 34.96 19.24 3.25
C VAL A 175 36.21 19.98 2.77
N PRO A 176 36.73 21.00 3.48
CA PRO A 176 38.01 21.58 3.12
C PRO A 176 39.12 20.57 3.45
N LEU A 177 39.95 20.27 2.46
CA LEU A 177 41.21 19.54 2.62
C LEU A 177 42.08 20.25 3.67
N GLN A 178 42.28 19.62 4.83
CA GLN A 178 43.33 20.05 5.75
C GLN A 178 44.68 19.79 5.08
N GLN A 179 45.35 20.88 4.68
CA GLN A 179 46.78 20.89 4.39
C GLN A 179 47.52 20.68 5.71
N ASN A 180 48.08 19.48 5.90
CA ASN A 180 49.03 19.20 6.96
C ASN A 180 50.36 19.89 6.63
N GLY A 181 50.61 21.04 7.27
CA GLY A 181 51.93 21.64 7.36
C GLY A 181 52.78 20.84 8.35
N HIS A 182 53.80 20.16 7.83
CA HIS A 182 54.87 19.56 8.60
C HIS A 182 55.84 20.67 9.05
N PRO A 183 56.13 20.85 10.35
CA PRO A 183 57.26 21.68 10.76
C PRO A 183 58.55 20.87 10.56
N CYS A 184 59.50 21.46 9.83
CA CYS A 184 60.90 21.05 9.86
C CYS A 184 61.48 21.44 11.22
N ASN A 185 62.04 20.47 11.92
CA ASN A 185 63.13 20.62 12.87
C ASN A 185 63.93 19.32 12.87
#